data_AF-A0A8T7FM66-F1
#
_entry.id   AF-A0A8T7FM66-F1
#
_cell.length_a   1.000
_cell.length_b   1.000
_cell.length_c   1.000
_cell.angle_alpha   90.00
_cell.angle_beta   90.00
_cell.angle_gamma   90.00
#
_symmetry.space_group_name_H-M   'P 1'
#
loop_
_entity.id
_entity.type
_entity.pdbx_description
1 polymer ?
#
loop_
_entity_poly.entity_id
_entity_poly.type
_entity_poly.pdbx_seq_one_letter_code
_entity_poly.pdbx_strand_id
1 'polypeptide(L)'
;MFQGKSRKTTYTFNSPKHGKYTVQAVVVQRYSKGRYGRHKSKWFAYAVSGLASGILPAQVFELYRQRFGIESSYRQMNQVRARTSTRNPVIRLLLVGLAFVLFNLYIALRQNLTSALKKPLESSKRFWLSLRRVAFLLSRAIERLWGTTEIIQHQPCFALS
;
A
#
# COMPACT_ATOMS: atom_id res chain seq x y z
N MET A 1 25.46 15.71 -9.82
CA MET A 1 25.61 14.41 -9.12
C MET A 1 25.96 14.71 -7.66
N PHE A 2 25.17 14.28 -6.67
CA PHE A 2 25.47 14.57 -5.25
C PHE A 2 26.74 13.81 -4.82
N GLN A 3 27.81 14.52 -4.46
CA GLN A 3 29.03 13.95 -3.89
C GLN A 3 29.16 14.37 -2.41
N GLY A 4 29.52 13.43 -1.50
CA GLY A 4 29.81 13.70 -0.07
C GLY A 4 28.85 13.06 0.96
N LYS A 5 29.14 13.12 2.27
CA LYS A 5 28.31 12.49 3.33
C LYS A 5 26.87 13.06 3.38
N SER A 6 25.94 12.33 4.01
CA SER A 6 24.56 12.79 4.25
C SER A 6 24.56 14.18 4.90
N ARG A 7 23.82 15.13 4.32
CA ARG A 7 23.85 16.55 4.72
C ARG A 7 22.48 17.19 4.68
N LYS A 8 22.31 18.22 5.51
CA LYS A 8 21.23 19.20 5.37
C LYS A 8 21.70 20.28 4.40
N THR A 9 20.84 20.69 3.48
CA THR A 9 21.13 21.72 2.48
C THR A 9 19.87 22.57 2.30
N THR A 10 20.02 23.79 1.84
CA THR A 10 18.87 24.61 1.46
C THR A 10 18.71 24.54 -0.06
N TYR A 11 17.49 24.36 -0.55
CA TYR A 11 17.18 24.31 -1.98
C TYR A 11 16.12 25.37 -2.31
N THR A 12 16.41 26.21 -3.30
CA THR A 12 15.48 27.23 -3.78
C THR A 12 14.85 26.76 -5.08
N PHE A 13 13.54 26.52 -5.05
CA PHE A 13 12.74 26.31 -6.24
C PHE A 13 12.53 27.65 -6.95
N ASN A 14 12.79 27.69 -8.25
CA ASN A 14 12.43 28.82 -9.11
C ASN A 14 11.31 28.36 -10.03
N SER A 15 10.13 28.95 -9.91
CA SER A 15 9.01 28.71 -10.83
C SER A 15 8.62 30.03 -11.54
N PRO A 16 8.48 30.05 -12.87
CA PRO A 16 8.06 31.23 -13.61
C PRO A 16 6.68 31.76 -13.18
N LYS A 17 5.80 30.88 -12.69
CA LYS A 17 4.42 31.21 -12.27
C LYS A 17 4.27 31.50 -10.77
N HIS A 18 5.17 30.99 -9.94
CA HIS A 18 5.01 30.99 -8.47
C HIS A 18 6.20 31.60 -7.72
N GLY A 19 7.14 32.23 -8.42
CA GLY A 19 8.29 32.90 -7.82
C GLY A 19 9.33 31.94 -7.26
N LYS A 20 10.17 32.47 -6.36
CA LYS A 20 11.22 31.72 -5.67
C LYS A 20 10.71 31.18 -4.34
N TYR A 21 10.87 29.89 -4.08
CA TYR A 21 10.48 29.27 -2.82
C TYR A 21 11.65 28.46 -2.24
N THR A 22 12.11 28.85 -1.06
CA THR A 22 13.26 28.23 -0.41
C THR A 22 12.80 27.18 0.60
N VAL A 23 13.25 25.94 0.41
CA VAL A 23 12.99 24.83 1.34
C VAL A 23 14.28 24.31 1.96
N GLN A 24 14.16 23.79 3.18
CA GLN A 24 15.21 22.94 3.71
C GLN A 24 15.12 21.57 3.04
N ALA A 25 16.26 21.07 2.57
CA ALA A 25 16.38 19.79 1.93
C ALA A 25 17.40 18.92 2.69
N VAL A 26 17.12 17.63 2.79
CA VAL A 26 18.00 16.67 3.44
C VAL A 26 18.41 15.64 2.40
N VAL A 27 19.71 15.55 2.14
CA VAL A 27 20.29 14.58 1.22
C VAL A 27 20.89 13.44 2.04
N VAL A 28 20.37 12.24 1.83
CA VAL A 28 20.74 11.03 2.56
C VAL A 28 21.40 10.03 1.61
N GLN A 29 22.58 9.57 1.96
CA GLN A 29 23.24 8.47 1.27
C GLN A 29 22.87 7.15 1.97
N ARG A 30 22.40 6.16 1.21
CA ARG A 30 22.21 4.79 1.71
C ARG A 30 22.82 3.78 0.76
N TYR A 31 23.62 2.89 1.32
CA TYR A 31 24.12 1.74 0.60
C TYR A 31 23.02 0.69 0.44
N SER A 32 22.72 0.31 -0.81
CA SER A 32 21.85 -0.82 -1.10
C SER A 32 22.63 -2.09 -0.80
N LYS A 33 22.46 -2.64 0.42
CA LYS A 33 23.08 -3.89 0.90
C LYS A 33 22.48 -5.11 0.17
N GLY A 34 22.63 -5.21 -1.14
CA GLY A 34 22.08 -6.30 -1.97
C GLY A 34 20.54 -6.31 -2.09
N ARG A 35 19.84 -5.40 -1.40
CA ARG A 35 18.38 -5.29 -1.47
C ARG A 35 17.95 -4.98 -2.90
N TYR A 36 16.95 -5.72 -3.42
CA TYR A 36 16.50 -5.64 -4.81
C TYR A 36 17.57 -6.00 -5.86
N GLY A 37 18.55 -6.86 -5.50
CA GLY A 37 19.58 -7.34 -6.43
C GLY A 37 20.66 -6.30 -6.78
N ARG A 38 20.83 -5.25 -5.97
CA ARG A 38 21.70 -4.11 -6.28
C ARG A 38 22.67 -3.83 -5.13
N HIS A 39 23.97 -3.76 -5.44
CA HIS A 39 25.09 -3.44 -4.54
C HIS A 39 25.66 -2.04 -4.79
N LYS A 40 24.82 -1.00 -4.74
CA LYS A 40 25.21 0.39 -5.05
C LYS A 40 24.69 1.37 -4.02
N SER A 41 25.43 2.45 -3.78
CA SER A 41 24.96 3.60 -2.99
C SER A 41 23.91 4.38 -3.75
N LYS A 42 22.78 4.69 -3.10
CA LYS A 42 21.75 5.60 -3.61
C LYS A 42 21.68 6.86 -2.77
N TRP A 43 21.37 7.95 -3.44
CA TRP A 43 21.12 9.26 -2.85
C TRP A 43 19.62 9.52 -2.83
N PHE A 44 19.11 9.92 -1.67
CA PHE A 44 17.72 10.33 -1.50
C PHE A 44 17.72 11.79 -1.06
N ALA A 45 16.98 12.63 -1.78
CA ALA A 45 16.79 14.03 -1.41
C ALA A 45 15.35 14.22 -0.95
N TYR A 46 15.17 14.80 0.23
CA TYR A 46 13.87 15.07 0.83
C TYR A 46 13.73 16.57 1.07
N ALA A 47 12.65 17.17 0.58
CA ALA A 47 12.25 18.51 1.02
C ALA A 47 11.54 18.38 2.36
N VAL A 48 11.97 19.17 3.35
CA VAL A 48 11.46 19.08 4.71
C VAL A 48 11.04 20.46 5.20
N SER A 49 9.91 20.53 5.89
CA SER A 49 9.38 21.72 6.55
C SER A 49 9.08 21.39 8.01
N GLY A 50 9.42 22.29 8.93
CA GLY A 50 9.13 22.13 10.37
C GLY A 50 9.90 21.00 11.08
N LEU A 51 11.07 20.60 10.58
CA LEU A 51 11.87 19.54 11.22
C LEU A 51 12.58 20.06 12.46
N ALA A 52 12.47 19.35 13.59
CA ALA A 52 13.21 19.67 14.81
C ALA A 52 14.73 19.65 14.55
N SER A 53 15.45 20.62 15.11
CA SER A 53 16.88 20.88 14.86
C SER A 53 17.78 19.66 15.10
N GLY A 54 17.40 18.79 16.04
CA GLY A 54 18.14 17.58 16.42
C GLY A 54 18.00 16.37 15.50
N ILE A 55 17.13 16.41 14.48
CA ILE A 55 16.90 15.22 13.64
C ILE A 55 18.06 15.01 12.68
N LEU A 56 18.65 13.82 12.72
CA LEU A 56 19.75 13.40 11.85
C LEU A 56 19.25 13.07 10.44
N PRO A 57 20.05 13.30 9.38
CA PRO A 57 19.65 12.95 8.01
C PRO A 57 19.21 11.48 7.85
N ALA A 58 19.86 10.55 8.56
CA ALA A 58 19.48 9.15 8.54
C ALA A 58 18.08 8.87 9.12
N GLN A 59 17.63 9.67 10.11
CA GLN A 59 16.31 9.56 10.72
C GLN A 59 15.23 10.09 9.77
N VAL A 60 15.51 11.14 8.99
CA VAL A 60 14.59 11.67 7.97
C VAL A 60 14.20 10.59 6.96
N PHE A 61 15.17 9.75 6.56
CA PHE A 61 14.88 8.61 5.69
C PHE A 61 13.90 7.61 6.31
N GLU A 62 14.07 7.26 7.59
CA GLU A 62 13.16 6.33 8.26
C GLU A 62 11.76 6.95 8.49
N LEU A 63 11.70 8.23 8.86
CA LEU A 63 10.44 8.99 8.95
C LEU A 63 9.70 9.00 7.61
N TYR A 64 10.41 9.27 6.51
CA TYR A 64 9.82 9.25 5.18
C TYR A 64 9.37 7.83 4.79
N ARG A 65 10.12 6.80 5.20
CA ARG A 65 9.78 5.40 4.92
C ARG A 65 8.47 4.97 5.61
N GLN A 66 8.16 5.51 6.80
CA GLN A 66 6.88 5.23 7.48
C GLN A 66 5.68 5.78 6.69
N ARG A 67 5.82 6.94 6.04
CA ARG A 67 4.75 7.54 5.21
C ARG A 67 4.34 6.66 4.04
N PHE A 68 5.28 5.90 3.46
CA PHE A 68 4.98 4.96 2.38
C PHE A 68 4.01 3.86 2.82
N GLY A 69 4.06 3.45 4.11
CA GLY A 69 3.13 2.48 4.67
C GLY A 69 1.69 2.97 4.57
N ILE A 70 1.44 4.22 4.97
CA ILE A 70 0.12 4.86 4.93
C ILE A 70 -0.42 4.88 3.50
N GLU A 71 0.36 5.40 2.54
CA GLU A 71 -0.06 5.49 1.13
C GLU A 71 -0.33 4.11 0.52
N SER A 72 0.48 3.12 0.87
CA SER A 72 0.31 1.74 0.40
C SER A 72 -0.97 1.12 0.96
N SER A 73 -1.24 1.32 2.25
CA SER A 73 -2.47 0.88 2.90
C SER A 73 -3.70 1.55 2.28
N TYR A 74 -3.66 2.86 2.01
CA TYR A 74 -4.74 3.54 1.30
C TYR A 74 -4.96 3.00 -0.12
N ARG A 75 -3.89 2.72 -0.87
CA ARG A 75 -3.98 2.12 -2.20
C ARG A 75 -4.63 0.74 -2.16
N GLN A 76 -4.30 -0.09 -1.17
CA GLN A 76 -4.89 -1.41 -0.98
C GLN A 76 -6.36 -1.31 -0.54
N MET A 77 -6.67 -0.46 0.45
CA MET A 77 -8.04 -0.21 0.91
C MET A 77 -8.94 0.26 -0.24
N ASN A 78 -8.43 1.14 -1.12
CA ASN A 78 -9.20 1.63 -2.27
C ASN A 78 -9.51 0.52 -3.30
N GLN A 79 -8.88 -0.65 -3.23
CA GLN A 79 -9.23 -1.80 -4.08
C GLN A 79 -10.48 -2.53 -3.61
N VAL A 80 -10.82 -2.46 -2.32
CA VAL A 80 -12.01 -3.09 -1.71
C VAL A 80 -13.11 -2.09 -1.38
N ARG A 81 -12.80 -0.78 -1.37
CA ARG A 81 -13.78 0.26 -1.15
C ARG A 81 -14.80 0.29 -2.29
N ALA A 82 -16.08 0.15 -1.95
CA ALA A 82 -17.16 0.35 -2.92
C ALA A 82 -17.12 1.78 -3.47
N ARG A 83 -17.34 1.93 -4.78
CA ARG A 83 -17.49 3.24 -5.42
C ARG A 83 -18.94 3.69 -5.28
N THR A 84 -19.13 4.93 -4.85
CA THR A 84 -20.46 5.54 -4.71
C THR A 84 -20.46 6.94 -5.34
N SER A 85 -21.57 7.30 -5.98
CA SER A 85 -21.85 8.66 -6.48
C SER A 85 -22.72 9.48 -5.52
N THR A 86 -23.10 8.92 -4.36
CA THR A 86 -24.00 9.60 -3.42
C THR A 86 -23.37 10.86 -2.83
N ARG A 87 -24.15 11.94 -2.76
CA ARG A 87 -23.75 13.19 -2.09
C ARG A 87 -23.78 13.08 -0.56
N ASN A 88 -24.44 12.07 0.00
CA ASN A 88 -24.53 11.92 1.45
C ASN A 88 -23.15 11.53 2.07
N PRO A 89 -22.60 12.35 2.97
CA PRO A 89 -21.31 12.07 3.60
C PRO A 89 -21.33 10.85 4.52
N VAL A 90 -22.47 10.55 5.16
CA VAL A 90 -22.64 9.42 6.09
C VAL A 90 -22.44 8.09 5.36
N ILE A 91 -23.08 7.93 4.19
CA ILE A 91 -22.93 6.72 3.37
C ILE A 91 -21.47 6.57 2.92
N ARG A 92 -20.82 7.66 2.53
CA ARG A 92 -19.43 7.64 2.08
C ARG A 92 -18.49 7.21 3.21
N LEU A 93 -18.73 7.71 4.43
CA LEU A 93 -17.98 7.32 5.62
C LEU A 93 -18.22 5.84 5.97
N LEU A 94 -19.46 5.37 5.90
CA LEU A 94 -19.81 3.97 6.14
C LEU A 94 -19.04 3.04 5.19
N LEU A 95 -19.00 3.36 3.90
CA LEU A 95 -18.27 2.55 2.91
C LEU A 95 -16.75 2.56 3.14
N VAL A 96 -16.20 3.68 3.62
CA VAL A 96 -14.78 3.74 4.04
C VAL A 96 -14.54 2.86 5.27
N GLY A 97 -15.41 2.94 6.27
CA GLY A 97 -15.33 2.10 7.47
C GLY A 97 -15.42 0.61 7.13
N LEU A 98 -16.36 0.22 6.28
CA LEU A 98 -16.51 -1.15 5.80
C LEU A 98 -15.24 -1.64 5.08
N ALA A 99 -14.66 -0.81 4.20
CA ALA A 99 -13.40 -1.13 3.53
C ALA A 99 -12.24 -1.32 4.52
N PHE A 100 -12.21 -0.54 5.60
CA PHE A 100 -11.22 -0.66 6.66
C PHE A 100 -11.36 -1.97 7.43
N VAL A 101 -12.60 -2.38 7.77
CA VAL A 101 -12.87 -3.67 8.42
C VAL A 101 -12.40 -4.84 7.54
N LEU A 102 -12.75 -4.84 6.26
CA LEU A 102 -12.33 -5.88 5.31
C LEU A 102 -10.81 -5.94 5.16
N PHE A 103 -10.13 -4.78 5.11
CA PHE A 103 -8.68 -4.72 5.02
C PHE A 103 -7.98 -5.26 6.28
N ASN A 104 -8.47 -4.91 7.47
CA ASN A 104 -7.90 -5.43 8.72
C ASN A 104 -8.15 -6.94 8.87
N LEU A 105 -9.35 -7.42 8.50
CA LEU A 105 -9.66 -8.84 8.49
C LEU A 105 -8.71 -9.61 7.55
N TYR A 106 -8.43 -9.05 6.36
CA TYR A 106 -7.45 -9.62 5.44
C TYR A 106 -6.06 -9.74 6.07
N ILE A 107 -5.58 -8.70 6.76
CA ILE A 107 -4.27 -8.71 7.43
C ILE A 107 -4.24 -9.79 8.52
N ALA A 108 -5.27 -9.87 9.36
CA ALA A 108 -5.38 -10.85 10.43
C ALA A 108 -5.39 -12.30 9.89
N LEU A 109 -6.20 -12.58 8.86
CA LEU A 109 -6.24 -13.89 8.20
C LEU A 109 -4.87 -14.26 7.62
N ARG A 110 -4.20 -13.32 6.95
CA ARG A 110 -2.87 -13.55 6.39
C ARG A 110 -1.83 -13.84 7.47
N GLN A 111 -1.86 -13.12 8.59
CA GLN A 111 -0.98 -13.35 9.73
C GLN A 111 -1.24 -14.71 10.40
N ASN A 112 -2.51 -15.08 10.61
CA ASN A 112 -2.89 -16.36 11.19
C ASN A 112 -2.44 -17.53 10.31
N LEU A 113 -2.66 -17.44 8.99
CA LEU A 113 -2.21 -18.47 8.06
C LEU A 113 -0.68 -18.55 8.01
N THR A 114 0.03 -17.42 7.98
CA THR A 114 1.50 -17.42 8.01
C THR A 114 2.02 -18.03 9.31
N SER A 115 1.36 -17.78 10.44
CA SER A 115 1.74 -18.31 11.75
C SER A 115 1.42 -19.80 11.88
N ALA A 116 0.30 -20.26 11.34
CA ALA A 116 -0.08 -21.67 11.28
C ALA A 116 0.84 -22.49 10.37
N LEU A 117 1.35 -21.88 9.29
CA LEU A 117 2.31 -22.46 8.34
C LEU A 117 3.76 -22.51 8.86
N LYS A 118 4.01 -22.22 10.15
CA LYS A 118 5.34 -22.40 10.79
C LYS A 118 5.84 -23.85 10.82
N LYS A 119 5.00 -24.84 10.49
CA LYS A 119 5.47 -26.16 10.04
C LYS A 119 5.70 -26.09 8.53
N PRO A 120 6.94 -26.22 8.02
CA PRO A 120 7.23 -26.09 6.61
C PRO A 120 6.70 -27.34 5.91
N LEU A 121 5.41 -27.37 5.60
CA LEU A 121 4.91 -28.28 4.58
C LEU A 121 5.41 -27.71 3.25
N GLU A 122 6.56 -28.22 2.84
CA GLU A 122 7.06 -28.29 1.47
C GLU A 122 6.15 -27.58 0.45
N SER A 123 6.67 -26.48 -0.10
CA SER A 123 6.16 -25.91 -1.36
C SER A 123 4.70 -25.45 -1.40
N SER A 124 4.20 -24.69 -0.43
CA SER A 124 2.92 -23.98 -0.63
C SER A 124 3.10 -22.65 -1.38
N LYS A 125 3.45 -22.74 -2.67
CA LYS A 125 3.21 -21.68 -3.66
C LYS A 125 1.70 -21.37 -3.85
N ARG A 126 0.81 -22.03 -3.09
CA ARG A 126 -0.60 -22.22 -3.47
C ARG A 126 -1.58 -21.19 -2.90
N PHE A 127 -1.25 -20.47 -1.84
CA PHE A 127 -2.18 -19.49 -1.24
C PHE A 127 -1.64 -18.06 -1.33
N TRP A 128 -1.53 -17.55 -2.55
CA TRP A 128 -1.53 -16.11 -2.78
C TRP A 128 -2.93 -15.56 -2.45
N LEU A 129 -3.14 -15.26 -1.17
CA LEU A 129 -4.29 -14.51 -0.69
C LEU A 129 -4.07 -13.04 -1.04
N SER A 130 -4.56 -12.67 -2.22
CA SER A 130 -4.76 -11.25 -2.54
C SER A 130 -5.97 -10.75 -1.76
N LEU A 131 -5.96 -9.46 -1.43
CA LEU A 131 -7.08 -8.79 -0.78
C LEU A 131 -8.40 -9.01 -1.55
N ARG A 132 -8.34 -8.98 -2.89
CA ARG A 132 -9.48 -9.26 -3.77
C ARG A 132 -10.02 -10.68 -3.63
N ARG A 133 -9.14 -11.68 -3.49
CA ARG A 133 -9.56 -13.08 -3.30
C ARG A 133 -10.26 -13.27 -1.97
N VAL A 134 -9.78 -12.62 -0.91
CA VAL A 134 -10.46 -12.69 0.40
C VAL A 134 -11.83 -12.02 0.34
N ALA A 135 -11.93 -10.85 -0.31
CA ALA A 135 -13.23 -10.21 -0.53
C ALA A 135 -14.21 -11.09 -1.33
N PHE A 136 -13.73 -11.76 -2.38
CA PHE A 136 -14.54 -12.69 -3.18
C PHE A 136 -14.95 -13.96 -2.41
N LEU A 137 -14.06 -14.50 -1.57
CA LEU A 137 -14.39 -15.65 -0.73
C LEU A 137 -15.43 -15.27 0.33
N LEU A 138 -15.35 -14.06 0.88
CA LEU A 138 -16.35 -13.54 1.81
C LEU A 138 -17.70 -13.33 1.12
N SER A 139 -17.75 -12.75 -0.08
CA SER A 139 -19.01 -12.59 -0.80
C SER A 139 -19.65 -13.96 -1.07
N ARG A 140 -18.87 -14.93 -1.53
CA ARG A 140 -19.34 -16.31 -1.76
C ARG A 140 -19.80 -17.01 -0.49
N ALA A 141 -19.14 -16.76 0.64
CA ALA A 141 -19.55 -17.31 1.93
C ALA A 141 -20.88 -16.71 2.40
N ILE A 142 -21.08 -15.41 2.22
CA ILE A 142 -22.33 -14.71 2.53
C ILE A 142 -23.46 -15.24 1.64
N GLU A 143 -23.23 -15.35 0.33
CA GLU A 143 -24.19 -15.92 -0.63
C GLU A 143 -24.63 -17.34 -0.23
N ARG A 144 -23.68 -18.18 0.21
CA ARG A 144 -23.97 -19.53 0.71
C ARG A 144 -24.79 -19.52 2.00
N LEU A 145 -24.47 -18.62 2.93
CA LEU A 145 -25.19 -18.52 4.21
C LEU A 145 -26.62 -18.02 4.02
N TRP A 146 -26.85 -17.17 3.03
CA TRP A 146 -28.15 -16.56 2.75
C TRP A 146 -29.00 -17.37 1.77
N GLY A 147 -28.49 -18.51 1.28
CA GLY A 147 -29.21 -19.37 0.33
C GLY A 147 -29.49 -18.73 -1.02
N THR A 148 -28.92 -17.55 -1.31
CA THR A 148 -29.03 -16.87 -2.60
C THR A 148 -28.04 -17.49 -3.59
N THR A 149 -28.26 -18.75 -3.97
CA THR A 149 -27.66 -19.31 -5.18
C THR A 149 -28.48 -18.84 -6.38
N GLU A 150 -28.18 -17.66 -6.92
CA GLU A 150 -28.70 -17.29 -8.23
C GLU A 150 -27.90 -18.02 -9.33
N ILE A 151 -28.49 -19.13 -9.77
CA ILE A 151 -28.77 -19.46 -11.17
C ILE A 151 -28.04 -18.54 -12.17
N ILE A 152 -26.96 -19.02 -12.81
CA ILE A 152 -26.60 -18.89 -14.24
C ILE A 152 -25.16 -19.41 -14.41
N GLN A 153 -25.03 -20.64 -14.91
CA GLN A 153 -24.08 -21.03 -15.97
C GLN A 153 -24.30 -22.50 -16.35
N HIS A 154 -25.38 -22.78 -17.07
CA HIS A 154 -25.41 -23.86 -18.05
C HIS A 154 -26.04 -23.32 -19.33
N GLN A 155 -25.20 -22.92 -20.26
CA GLN A 155 -25.50 -22.98 -21.69
C GLN A 155 -24.38 -23.84 -22.29
N PRO A 156 -24.55 -25.16 -22.44
CA PRO A 156 -23.76 -25.89 -23.42
C PRO A 156 -24.20 -25.37 -24.78
N CYS A 157 -23.31 -24.62 -25.44
CA CYS A 157 -23.54 -24.18 -26.81
C CYS A 157 -23.76 -25.43 -27.66
N PHE A 158 -24.87 -25.44 -28.37
CA PHE A 158 -25.35 -26.50 -29.23
C PHE A 158 -24.26 -27.01 -30.17
N ALA A 159 -24.15 -28.34 -30.29
CA ALA A 159 -23.46 -29.00 -31.37
C ALA A 159 -24.05 -28.51 -32.71
N LEU A 160 -23.19 -28.05 -33.61
CA LEU A 160 -23.53 -27.91 -35.02
C LEU A 160 -22.91 -29.10 -35.78
N SER A 161 -23.78 -29.64 -36.62
CA SER A 161 -23.58 -30.65 -37.66
C SER A 161 -22.36 -30.40 -38.55
#